data_AF-A0A392UL11-F1
#
_entry.id   AF-A0A392UL11-F1
#
_cell.length_a   1.000
_cell.length_b   1.000
_cell.length_c   1.000
_cell.angle_alpha   90.00
_cell.angle_beta   90.00
_cell.angle_gamma   90.00
#
_symmetry.space_group_name_H-M   'P 1'
#
loop_
_entity.id
_entity.type
_entity.pdbx_description
1 polymer ?
#
loop_
_entity_poly.entity_id
_entity_poly.type
_entity_poly.pdbx_seq_one_letter_code
_entity_poly.pdbx_strand_id
1 'polypeptide(L)' 'MGCTEENKTVLGTYVLREEANVWWKNVKLRIGMEVVVIVWEIFKREFLRKYFPADVKNKKVIEFMELKQG' A
#
# COMPACT_ATOMS: atom_id res chain seq x y z
N MET A 1 -15.73 -3.79 18.13
CA MET A 1 -15.09 -2.47 17.95
C MET A 1 -14.05 -2.64 16.85
N GLY A 2 -14.23 -2.00 15.69
CA GLY A 2 -13.36 -2.18 14.51
C GLY A 2 -12.19 -1.20 14.48
N CYS A 3 -11.15 -1.53 13.72
CA CYS A 3 -10.04 -0.62 13.44
C CYS A 3 -10.52 0.51 12.51
N THR A 4 -10.35 1.77 12.91
CA THR A 4 -10.71 2.94 12.07
C THR A 4 -9.78 3.05 10.86
N GLU A 5 -10.18 3.77 9.81
CA GLU A 5 -9.35 3.93 8.60
C GLU A 5 -8.01 4.61 8.92
N GLU A 6 -8.00 5.49 9.91
CA GLU A 6 -6.79 6.16 10.41
C GLU A 6 -5.84 5.17 11.06
N ASN A 7 -6.37 4.33 11.95
CA ASN A 7 -5.59 3.30 12.63
C ASN A 7 -5.02 2.29 11.61
N LYS A 8 -5.77 1.95 10.56
CA LYS A 8 -5.27 1.11 9.46
C LYS A 8 -4.08 1.76 8.76
N THR A 9 -4.15 3.05 8.43
CA THR A 9 -3.03 3.76 7.81
C THR A 9 -1.81 3.81 8.72
N VAL A 10 -2.00 4.14 10.00
CA VAL A 10 -0.89 4.18 10.97
C VAL A 10 -0.21 2.82 11.04
N LEU A 11 -0.97 1.74 11.23
CA LEU A 11 -0.43 0.38 11.34
C LEU A 11 0.22 -0.08 10.03
N GLY A 12 -0.41 0.17 8.88
CA GLY A 12 0.12 -0.23 7.57
C GLY A 12 1.39 0.51 7.19
N THR A 13 1.56 1.75 7.66
CA THR A 13 2.77 2.54 7.37
C THR A 13 3.90 2.28 8.37
N TYR A 14 3.58 1.84 9.60
CA TYR A 14 4.56 1.44 10.62
C TYR A 14 5.46 0.27 10.18
N VAL A 15 4.92 -0.65 9.37
CA VAL A 15 5.65 -1.85 8.91
C VAL A 15 6.52 -1.60 7.67
N LEU A 16 6.48 -0.41 7.07
CA LEU A 16 7.30 -0.07 5.91
C LEU A 16 8.77 0.02 6.31
N ARG A 17 9.65 -0.60 5.54
CA ARG A 17 11.10 -0.59 5.76
C ARG A 17 11.83 0.04 4.58
N GLU A 18 13.02 0.57 4.86
CA GLU A 18 13.99 1.02 3.86
C GLU A 18 13.37 1.91 2.76
N GLU A 19 13.47 1.50 1.48
CA GLU A 19 12.97 2.25 0.32
C GLU A 19 11.48 2.58 0.45
N ALA A 20 10.67 1.67 0.98
CA ALA A 20 9.24 1.89 1.12
C ALA A 20 8.89 2.96 2.15
N ASN A 21 9.67 3.07 3.23
CA ASN A 21 9.48 4.14 4.21
C ASN A 21 9.88 5.51 3.62
N VAL A 22 11.01 5.58 2.91
CA VAL A 22 11.48 6.81 2.25
C VAL A 22 10.49 7.26 1.18
N TRP A 23 10.03 6.33 0.33
CA TRP A 23 9.02 6.58 -0.69
C TRP A 23 7.73 7.14 -0.07
N TRP A 24 7.23 6.52 1.00
CA TRP A 24 5.99 6.95 1.62
C TRP A 24 6.08 8.36 2.22
N LYS A 25 7.22 8.72 2.84
CA LYS A 25 7.47 10.09 3.30
C LYS A 25 7.36 11.11 2.16
N ASN A 26 7.94 10.81 0.99
CA ASN A 26 7.89 11.68 -0.19
C ASN A 26 6.48 11.79 -0.77
N VAL A 27 5.71 10.69 -0.76
CA VAL A 27 4.29 10.71 -1.19
C VAL A 27 3.46 11.61 -0.29
N LYS A 28 3.64 11.54 1.03
CA LYS A 28 2.92 12.41 1.98
C LYS A 28 3.18 13.89 1.73
N LEU A 29 4.43 14.26 1.47
CA LEU A 29 4.82 15.63 1.12
C LEU A 29 4.14 16.09 -0.19
N ARG A 30 4.18 15.24 -1.23
CA ARG A 30 3.59 15.57 -2.53
C ARG A 30 2.08 15.80 -2.46
N ILE A 31 1.37 15.03 -1.63
CA ILE A 31 -0.10 15.13 -1.53
C ILE A 31 -0.52 16.24 -0.54
N GLY A 32 0.43 16.93 0.10
CA GLY A 32 0.13 18.03 1.03
C GLY A 32 -0.56 17.56 2.33
N MET A 33 -0.42 16.28 2.69
CA MET A 33 -1.09 15.67 3.84
C MET A 33 -0.30 15.76 5.15
N GLU A 34 0.45 16.85 5.35
CA GLU A 34 1.06 17.12 6.66
C GLU A 34 0.00 17.49 7.72
N VAL A 35 -1.21 17.89 7.29
CA VAL A 35 -2.28 18.42 8.16
C VAL A 35 -3.58 17.59 8.13
N VAL A 36 -3.76 16.73 7.11
CA VAL A 36 -4.99 15.96 6.92
C VAL A 36 -4.73 14.48 7.22
N VAL A 37 -5.63 13.91 8.01
CA VAL A 37 -5.72 12.48 8.29
C VAL A 37 -5.64 11.67 6.99
N ILE A 38 -4.61 10.84 6.86
CA ILE A 38 -4.45 9.98 5.67
C ILE A 38 -5.47 8.84 5.76
N VAL A 39 -6.51 8.94 4.94
CA VAL A 39 -7.49 7.86 4.76
C VAL A 39 -6.78 6.65 4.13
N TRP A 40 -7.00 5.48 4.70
CA TRP A 40 -6.42 4.19 4.28
C TRP A 40 -6.49 3.93 2.77
N GLU A 41 -7.57 4.36 2.12
CA GLU A 41 -7.74 4.23 0.67
C GLU A 41 -6.67 4.97 -0.14
N ILE A 42 -6.20 6.13 0.33
CA ILE A 42 -5.14 6.88 -0.38
C ILE A 42 -3.81 6.14 -0.26
N PHE A 43 -3.48 5.64 0.95
CA PHE A 43 -2.30 4.82 1.15
C PHE A 43 -2.32 3.58 0.25
N LYS A 44 -3.41 2.80 0.25
CA LYS A 44 -3.55 1.62 -0.60
C LYS A 44 -3.40 1.95 -2.08
N ARG A 45 -4.03 3.02 -2.56
CA ARG A 45 -3.96 3.43 -3.97
C ARG A 45 -2.51 3.70 -4.37
N GLU A 46 -1.80 4.52 -3.61
CA GLU A 46 -0.41 4.88 -3.91
C GLU A 46 0.53 3.67 -3.79
N PHE A 47 0.33 2.85 -2.75
CA PHE A 47 1.13 1.66 -2.50
C PHE A 47 0.98 0.63 -3.62
N LEU A 48 -0.26 0.30 -3.98
CA LEU A 48 -0.53 -0.66 -5.06
C LEU A 48 -0.05 -0.14 -6.41
N ARG A 49 -0.15 1.17 -6.67
CA ARG A 49 0.37 1.77 -7.91
C ARG A 49 1.89 1.62 -8.03
N LYS A 50 2.63 1.76 -6.92
CA LYS A 50 4.10 1.68 -6.89
C LYS A 50 4.63 0.24 -6.88
N TYR A 51 4.06 -0.62 -6.04
CA TYR A 51 4.62 -1.96 -5.76
C TYR A 51 3.85 -3.12 -6.40
N PHE A 52 2.60 -2.88 -6.83
CA PHE A 52 1.77 -3.86 -7.53
C PHE A 52 1.25 -3.29 -8.86
N PRO A 53 2.14 -2.92 -9.80
CA PRO A 53 1.74 -2.51 -11.14
C PRO A 53 1.05 -3.66 -11.89
N ALA A 54 0.44 -3.34 -13.03
CA ALA A 54 -0.43 -4.27 -13.76
C ALA A 54 0.29 -5.55 -14.20
N ASP A 55 1.54 -5.44 -14.62
CA ASP A 55 2.42 -6.57 -14.98
C ASP A 55 2.68 -7.51 -13.79
N VAL A 56 3.01 -6.96 -12.61
CA VAL A 56 3.20 -7.73 -11.38
C VAL A 56 1.90 -8.43 -10.97
N LYS A 57 0.75 -7.73 -11.08
CA LYS A 57 -0.57 -8.31 -10.83
C LYS A 57 -0.89 -9.44 -11.80
N ASN A 58 -0.66 -9.24 -13.10
CA ASN A 58 -0.90 -10.25 -14.13
C ASN A 58 -0.02 -11.49 -13.90
N LYS A 59 1.25 -11.31 -13.52
CA LYS A 59 2.13 -12.41 -13.15
C LYS A 59 1.57 -13.22 -11.98
N LYS A 60 1.05 -12.55 -10.94
CA LYS A 60 0.40 -13.23 -9.80
C LYS A 60 -0.87 -13.98 -10.19
N VAL A 61 -1.65 -13.47 -11.15
CA VAL A 61 -2.82 -14.18 -11.68
C VAL A 61 -2.39 -15.46 -12.41
N ILE A 62 -1.35 -15.39 -13.24
CA ILE A 62 -0.82 -16.58 -13.94
C ILE A 62 -0.31 -17.61 -12.92
N GLU A 63 0.53 -17.20 -11.97
CA GLU A 63 1.02 -18.07 -10.88
C GLU A 63 -0.15 -18.75 -10.16
N PHE A 64 -1.23 -18.01 -9.87
CA PHE A 64 -2.42 -18.56 -9.22
C PHE A 64 -3.18 -19.57 -10.09
N MET A 65 -3.29 -19.33 -11.40
CA MET A 65 -3.95 -20.25 -12.33
C MET A 65 -3.19 -21.57 -12.49
N GLU A 66 -1.87 -21.52 -12.34
CA GLU A 66 -1.00 -22.69 -12.45
C GLU A 66 -0.91 -23.50 -11.16
N LEU A 67 -1.42 -22.99 -10.03
CA LEU A 67 -1.48 -23.72 -8.77
C LEU A 67 -2.23 -25.04 -8.96
N LYS A 68 -1.57 -26.15 -8.61
CA LYS A 68 -2.20 -27.46 -8.47
C LYS A 68 -2.42 -27.73 -7.00
N GLN A 69 -3.62 -28.23 -6.68
CA GLN A 69 -3.91 -28.75 -5.36
C GLN A 69 -3.07 -30.03 -5.15
N GLY A 70 -2.27 -30.04 -4.08
CA GLY A 70 -1.55 -31.23 -3.62
C GLY A 70 -2.47 -32.22 -2.93
#